data_AF-A0A4Q1ULA4-F1
#
_entry.id   AF-A0A4Q1ULA4-F1
#
_cell.length_a   1.000
_cell.length_b   1.000
_cell.length_c   1.000
_cell.angle_alpha   90.00
_cell.angle_beta   90.00
_cell.angle_gamma   90.00
#
_symmetry.space_group_name_H-M   'P 1'
#
loop_
_entity.id
_entity.type
_entity.pdbx_description
1 polymer ?
#
loop_
_entity_poly.entity_id
_entity_poly.type
_entity_poly.pdbx_seq_one_letter_code
_entity_poly.pdbx_strand_id
1 'polypeptide(L)' 'MSSPLFALMRENPMPGLAVASLNVVVGVCLVASSLLLSIAIAVIAGAHSLAESKHSPGRLERKTMA' A
#
# COMPACT_ATOMS: atom_id res chain seq x y z
N MET A 1 46.39 9.20 -2.67
CA MET A 1 45.81 7.91 -3.11
C MET A 1 44.36 8.17 -3.48
N SER A 2 44.04 8.11 -4.78
CA SER A 2 42.72 8.45 -5.32
C SER A 2 41.78 7.25 -5.20
N SER A 3 40.62 7.46 -4.56
CA SER A 3 39.61 6.42 -4.36
C SER A 3 38.98 6.01 -5.69
N PRO A 4 39.08 4.73 -6.10
CA PRO A 4 38.53 4.24 -7.36
C PRO A 4 37.00 4.39 -7.45
N LEU A 5 36.32 4.46 -6.29
CA LEU A 5 34.88 4.73 -6.20
C LEU A 5 34.50 6.13 -6.71
N PHE A 6 35.35 7.14 -6.51
CA PHE A 6 35.07 8.51 -6.97
C PHE A 6 35.33 8.66 -8.49
N ALA A 7 36.22 7.85 -9.06
CA ALA A 7 36.42 7.74 -10.50
C ALA A 7 35.25 6.99 -11.17
N LEU A 8 34.82 5.86 -10.57
CA LEU A 8 33.66 5.09 -11.03
C LEU A 8 32.36 5.92 -11.05
N MET A 9 32.17 6.78 -10.04
CA MET A 9 30.99 7.66 -9.93
C MET A 9 30.98 8.78 -10.98
N ARG A 10 32.14 9.10 -11.56
CA ARG A 10 32.35 10.22 -12.47
C ARG A 10 32.29 9.82 -13.94
N GLU A 11 32.45 8.53 -14.24
CA GLU A 11 32.53 8.06 -15.62
C GLU A 11 31.16 7.70 -16.23
N ASN A 12 30.25 6.92 -15.63
CA ASN A 12 28.89 6.61 -16.17
C ASN A 12 28.04 5.84 -15.11
N PRO A 13 26.68 5.89 -14.96
CA PRO A 13 25.59 6.61 -15.65
C PRO A 13 24.59 7.26 -14.64
N MET A 14 24.84 8.48 -14.18
CA MET A 14 23.96 9.20 -13.23
C MET A 14 22.47 9.28 -13.61
N PRO A 15 22.08 9.53 -14.88
CA PRO A 15 20.66 9.66 -15.21
C PRO A 15 19.90 8.32 -15.18
N GLY A 16 20.55 7.21 -15.57
CA GLY A 16 19.90 5.89 -15.57
C GLY A 16 19.60 5.37 -14.16
N LEU A 17 20.53 5.59 -13.23
CA LEU A 17 20.34 5.22 -11.83
C LEU A 17 19.28 6.08 -11.13
N ALA A 18 19.24 7.37 -11.46
CA ALA A 18 18.21 8.29 -10.96
C ALA A 18 16.81 7.93 -11.48
N VAL A 19 16.68 7.53 -12.75
CA VAL A 19 15.41 7.08 -13.32
C VAL A 19 14.98 5.73 -12.73
N ALA A 20 15.91 4.80 -12.55
CA ALA A 20 15.63 3.51 -11.93
C ALA A 20 15.18 3.68 -10.47
N SER A 21 15.86 4.53 -9.69
CA SER A 21 15.47 4.79 -8.29
C SER A 21 14.12 5.51 -8.21
N LEU A 22 13.84 6.47 -9.10
CA LEU A 22 12.53 7.12 -9.18
C LEU A 22 11.42 6.11 -9.52
N ASN A 23 11.65 5.19 -10.45
CA ASN A 23 10.67 4.15 -10.79
C ASN A 23 10.39 3.21 -9.62
N VAL A 24 11.42 2.84 -8.85
CA VAL A 24 11.24 2.05 -7.62
C VAL A 24 10.40 2.82 -6.60
N VAL A 25 10.69 4.11 -6.38
CA VAL A 25 9.92 4.96 -5.46
C VAL A 25 8.46 5.07 -5.91
N VAL A 26 8.21 5.32 -7.20
CA VAL A 26 6.86 5.39 -7.75
C VAL A 26 6.13 4.05 -7.59
N GLY A 27 6.79 2.92 -7.87
CA GLY A 27 6.23 1.59 -7.67
C GLY A 27 5.84 1.34 -6.21
N VAL A 28 6.71 1.66 -5.25
CA VAL A 28 6.43 1.54 -3.82
C VAL A 28 5.29 2.47 -3.40
N CYS A 29 5.25 3.72 -3.88
CA CYS A 29 4.17 4.66 -3.61
C CYS A 29 2.81 4.17 -4.14
N LEU A 30 2.76 3.59 -5.34
CA LEU A 30 1.53 3.03 -5.91
C LEU A 30 1.03 1.84 -5.11
N VAL A 31 1.92 0.92 -4.73
CA VAL A 31 1.57 -0.25 -3.90
C VAL A 31 1.08 0.21 -2.54
N ALA A 32 1.78 1.13 -1.88
CA ALA A 32 1.37 1.69 -0.60
C ALA A 32 0.01 2.39 -0.68
N SER A 33 -0.23 3.19 -1.73
CA SER A 33 -1.50 3.88 -1.94
C SER A 33 -2.64 2.91 -2.19
N SER A 34 -2.39 1.83 -2.95
CA SER A 34 -3.37 0.76 -3.20
C SER A 34 -3.74 0.03 -1.92
N LEU A 35 -2.74 -0.33 -1.10
CA LEU A 35 -2.96 -0.95 0.20
C LEU A 35 -3.74 -0.03 1.14
N LEU A 36 -3.34 1.24 1.25
CA LEU A 36 -4.03 2.25 2.05
C LEU A 36 -5.50 2.39 1.63
N LEU A 37 -5.77 2.44 0.32
CA LEU A 37 -7.13 2.55 -0.20
C LEU A 37 -7.95 1.29 0.10
N SER A 38 -7.38 0.10 -0.09
CA SER A 38 -8.06 -1.16 0.22
C SER A 38 -8.40 -1.26 1.71
N ILE A 39 -7.47 -0.89 2.59
CA ILE A 39 -7.70 -0.84 4.05
C ILE A 39 -8.80 0.17 4.38
N ALA A 40 -8.76 1.37 3.80
CA ALA A 40 -9.79 2.38 4.02
C ALA A 40 -11.19 1.88 3.63
N ILE A 41 -11.31 1.23 2.46
CA ILE A 41 -12.58 0.63 2.02
C ILE A 41 -13.01 -0.48 2.98
N ALA A 42 -12.11 -1.36 3.41
CA ALA A 42 -12.43 -2.44 4.35
C ALA A 42 -12.89 -1.90 5.71
N VAL A 43 -12.26 -0.82 6.21
CA VAL A 43 -12.66 -0.15 7.45
C VAL A 43 -14.05 0.48 7.31
N ILE A 44 -14.31 1.19 6.20
CA ILE A 44 -15.61 1.81 5.94
C ILE A 44 -16.69 0.73 5.83
N ALA A 45 -16.45 -0.31 5.02
CA ALA A 45 -17.39 -1.44 4.87
C ALA A 45 -17.64 -2.17 6.19
N GLY A 46 -16.59 -2.39 6.99
CA GLY A 46 -16.70 -2.98 8.32
C GLY A 46 -17.49 -2.09 9.27
N ALA A 47 -17.24 -0.78 9.28
CA ALA A 47 -17.99 0.18 10.09
C ALA A 47 -19.47 0.22 9.71
N HIS A 48 -19.80 0.19 8.42
CA HIS A 48 -21.18 0.08 7.95
C HIS A 48 -21.82 -1.25 8.38
N SER A 49 -21.12 -2.38 8.21
CA SER A 49 -21.62 -3.69 8.62
C SER A 49 -21.83 -3.79 10.13
N LEU A 50 -20.94 -3.20 10.94
CA LEU A 50 -21.08 -3.09 12.39
C LEU A 50 -22.24 -2.17 12.77
N ALA A 51 -22.41 -1.04 12.08
CA ALA A 51 -23.53 -0.13 12.32
C ALA A 51 -24.88 -0.78 11.96
N GLU A 52 -24.96 -1.49 10.83
CA GLU A 52 -26.14 -2.27 10.44
C GLU A 52 -26.42 -3.42 11.41
N SER A 53 -25.37 -4.13 11.84
CA SER A 53 -25.50 -5.22 12.84
C SER A 53 -25.96 -4.70 14.20
N LYS A 54 -25.51 -3.50 14.60
CA LYS A 54 -25.96 -2.84 15.84
C LYS A 54 -27.41 -2.38 15.77
N HIS A 55 -27.90 -2.05 14.56
CA HIS A 55 -29.31 -1.71 14.33
C HIS A 55 -30.20 -2.96 14.14
N SER A 56 -29.62 -4.12 13.81
CA SER A 56 -30.36 -5.37 13.63
C SER A 56 -29.84 -6.49 14.55
N PRO A 57 -30.23 -6.50 15.84
CA PRO A 57 -29.94 -7.61 16.74
C PRO A 57 -30.72 -8.91 16.39
N GLY A 58 -31.28 -9.04 15.17
CA GLY A 58 -32.13 -10.17 14.78
C GLY A 58 -31.54 -11.11 13.73
N ARG A 59 -30.39 -10.79 13.10
CA ARG A 59 -29.89 -11.58 11.96
C ARG A 59 -28.94 -12.73 12.34
N LEU A 60 -28.39 -12.74 13.56
CA LEU A 60 -27.55 -13.83 14.07
C LEU A 60 -28.37 -15.02 14.60
N GLU A 61 -29.61 -14.80 15.06
CA GLU A 61 -30.52 -15.87 15.53
C GLU A 61 -31.02 -16.76 14.39
N ARG A 62 -31.22 -16.21 13.18
CA ARG A 62 -31.82 -16.96 12.06
C ARG A 62 -30.92 -18.04 11.45
N LYS A 63 -29.62 -18.04 11.77
CA LYS A 63 -28.66 -19.04 11.27
C LYS A 63 -28.51 -20.26 12.18
N THR A 64 -29.02 -20.19 13.41
CA THR A 64 -28.97 -21.30 14.38
C THR A 64 -30.30 -22.07 14.45
N MET A 65 -31.36 -21.56 13.82
CA MET A 65 -32.69 -22.18 13.80
C MET A 65 -33.10 -22.76 12.43
N ALA A 66 -32.17 -22.90 11.49
CA ALA A 66 -32.43 -23.52 10.18
C ALA A 66 -31.72 -24.87 10.06
#